data_AF-A0A536QED0-F1
#
_entry.id   AF-A0A536QED0-F1
#
_cell.length_a   1.000
_cell.length_b   1.000
_cell.length_c   1.000
_cell.angle_alpha   90.00
_cell.angle_beta   90.00
_cell.angle_gamma   90.00
#
_symmetry.space_group_name_H-M   'P 1'
#
loop_
_entity.id
_entity.type
_entity.pdbx_description
1 polymer ?
#
loop_
_entity_poly.entity_id
_entity_poly.type
_entity_poly.pdbx_seq_one_letter_code
_entity_poly.pdbx_strand_id
1 'polypeptide(L)'
;MQDPAPSDPRNDPPGLAQPFSDVRYSRWDGTQRLDALEAEELLGAMADELLSGGDLEDAMARLSRWGIPGRMEGLKDLLERLRTAKQRRAQRHDLSKTFDELKEKLEEVK
;
A
#
# COMPACT_ATOMS: atom_id res chain seq x y z
N MET A 1 41.11 11.64 5.43
CA MET A 1 40.21 12.14 6.51
C MET A 1 39.16 12.97 5.81
N GLN A 2 37.96 12.41 5.60
CA GLN A 2 36.80 13.13 5.06
C GLN A 2 35.69 12.88 6.07
N ASP A 3 35.25 13.94 6.75
CA ASP A 3 34.17 13.89 7.73
C ASP A 3 32.86 13.43 7.06
N PRO A 4 32.07 12.51 7.67
CA PRO A 4 30.72 12.24 7.18
C PRO A 4 29.78 13.42 7.52
N ALA A 5 28.97 13.79 6.52
CA ALA A 5 27.98 14.86 6.55
C ALA A 5 26.96 14.75 7.71
N PRO A 6 26.38 15.87 8.18
CA PRO A 6 25.42 15.87 9.28
C PRO A 6 24.21 14.98 8.96
N SER A 7 23.89 14.08 9.90
CA SER A 7 22.70 13.24 9.88
C SER A 7 21.44 14.09 9.73
N ASP A 8 20.72 13.87 8.63
CA ASP A 8 19.50 14.58 8.28
C ASP A 8 18.33 14.06 9.16
N PRO A 9 17.73 14.87 10.05
CA PRO A 9 16.65 14.46 10.95
C PRO A 9 15.35 14.08 10.22
N ARG A 10 15.33 14.16 8.89
CA ARG A 10 14.22 13.74 8.03
C ARG A 10 14.12 12.23 7.83
N ASN A 11 15.09 11.45 8.31
CA ASN A 11 15.16 9.99 8.13
C ASN A 11 15.16 9.18 9.44
N ASP A 12 14.87 9.82 10.58
CA ASP A 12 14.78 9.10 11.85
C ASP A 12 13.46 8.31 11.95
N PRO A 13 13.50 7.04 12.40
CA PRO A 13 12.29 6.28 12.68
C PRO A 13 11.60 6.88 13.92
N PRO A 14 10.27 7.12 13.89
CA PRO A 14 9.58 7.65 15.06
C PRO A 14 9.52 6.59 16.16
N GLY A 15 10.03 6.94 17.35
CA GLY A 15 9.73 6.25 18.60
C GLY A 15 8.23 6.33 18.86
N LEU A 16 7.54 5.19 18.80
CA LEU A 16 6.09 5.10 18.95
C LEU A 16 5.67 5.25 20.41
N ALA A 17 5.30 6.47 20.80
CA ALA A 17 4.21 6.69 21.73
C ALA A 17 3.28 7.74 21.09
N GLN A 18 2.02 7.34 20.88
CA GLN A 18 0.80 8.10 20.47
C GLN A 18 0.13 7.50 19.20
N PRO A 19 -1.23 7.42 19.15
CA PRO A 19 -1.91 6.26 18.58
C PRO A 19 -2.44 6.46 17.15
N PHE A 20 -2.30 7.63 16.53
CA PHE A 20 -2.74 7.86 15.14
C PHE A 20 -1.85 8.92 14.49
N SER A 21 -0.71 8.55 13.90
CA SER A 21 0.17 9.53 13.24
C SER A 21 0.46 9.16 11.78
N ASP A 22 0.02 10.08 10.91
CA ASP A 22 0.59 10.48 9.62
C ASP A 22 0.86 9.40 8.55
N VAL A 23 0.02 9.41 7.52
CA VAL A 23 0.40 8.89 6.19
C VAL A 23 1.49 9.82 5.65
N ARG A 24 2.75 9.45 5.86
CA ARG A 24 3.93 10.17 5.38
C ARG A 24 4.12 9.86 3.89
N TYR A 25 3.88 10.84 3.03
CA TYR A 25 4.21 10.72 1.61
C TYR A 25 5.73 10.68 1.44
N SER A 26 6.26 9.51 1.11
CA SER A 26 7.66 9.33 0.75
C SER A 26 7.87 9.70 -0.72
N ARG A 27 8.88 10.52 -1.01
CA ARG A 27 9.31 10.81 -2.38
C ARG A 27 9.90 9.53 -3.00
N TRP A 28 9.57 9.23 -4.25
CA TRP A 28 10.07 8.04 -4.96
C TRP A 28 11.60 8.04 -4.98
N ASP A 29 12.21 7.04 -4.35
CA ASP A 29 13.67 6.93 -4.14
C ASP A 29 14.37 6.06 -5.20
N GLY A 30 13.63 5.60 -6.21
CA GLY A 30 14.15 4.77 -7.29
C GLY A 30 14.37 3.30 -6.92
N THR A 31 14.17 2.91 -5.66
CA THR A 31 14.38 1.53 -5.19
C THR A 31 13.13 0.66 -5.29
N GLN A 32 11.99 1.25 -5.64
CA GLN A 32 10.75 0.52 -5.92
C GLN A 32 10.89 -0.21 -7.26
N ARG A 33 11.50 -1.41 -7.19
CA ARG A 33 11.58 -2.33 -8.32
C ARG A 33 10.17 -2.84 -8.64
N LEU A 34 9.63 -2.41 -9.78
CA LEU A 34 8.47 -3.02 -10.42
C LEU A 34 8.94 -4.28 -11.17
N ASP A 35 9.53 -5.25 -10.48
CA ASP A 35 10.06 -6.49 -11.09
C ASP A 35 8.97 -7.41 -11.69
N ALA A 36 7.72 -6.96 -11.69
CA ALA A 36 6.56 -7.80 -11.95
C ALA A 36 6.07 -7.75 -13.42
N LEU A 37 6.62 -6.87 -14.27
CA LEU A 37 6.12 -6.73 -15.64
C LEU A 37 7.24 -6.55 -16.67
N GLU A 38 7.42 -7.54 -17.53
CA GLU A 38 8.28 -7.42 -18.70
C GLU A 38 7.54 -6.66 -19.83
N ALA A 39 8.31 -5.97 -20.69
CA ALA A 39 7.74 -5.20 -21.79
C ALA A 39 6.89 -6.06 -22.73
N GLU A 40 7.29 -7.32 -22.95
CA GLU A 40 6.55 -8.26 -23.79
C GLU A 40 5.20 -8.66 -23.18
N GLU A 41 5.13 -8.86 -21.87
CA GLU A 41 3.88 -9.17 -21.18
C GLU A 41 2.90 -7.98 -21.23
N LEU A 42 3.43 -6.76 -21.09
CA LEU A 42 2.63 -5.53 -21.23
C LEU A 42 2.09 -5.38 -22.66
N LEU A 43 2.95 -5.54 -23.67
CA LEU A 43 2.57 -5.48 -25.07
C LEU A 43 1.56 -6.56 -25.43
N GLY A 44 1.75 -7.80 -24.97
CA GLY A 44 0.80 -8.89 -25.16
C GLY A 44 -0.58 -8.58 -24.57
N ALA A 45 -0.62 -8.00 -23.37
CA ALA A 45 -1.89 -7.63 -22.74
C ALA A 45 -2.61 -6.46 -23.43
N MET A 46 -1.88 -5.60 -24.16
CA MET A 46 -2.48 -4.55 -25.01
C MET A 46 -2.81 -5.04 -26.41
N ALA A 47 -2.11 -6.07 -26.92
CA ALA A 47 -2.21 -6.52 -28.30
C ALA A 47 -3.61 -7.00 -28.66
N ASP A 48 -4.29 -7.73 -27.78
CA ASP A 48 -5.66 -8.21 -28.03
C ASP A 48 -6.63 -7.06 -28.33
N GLU A 49 -6.53 -5.95 -27.60
CA GLU A 49 -7.37 -4.77 -27.79
C GLU A 49 -7.04 -4.08 -29.11
N LEU A 50 -5.75 -3.85 -29.37
CA LEU A 50 -5.28 -3.21 -30.61
C LEU A 50 -5.63 -4.03 -31.86
N LEU A 51 -5.52 -5.35 -31.78
CA LEU A 51 -5.89 -6.28 -32.87
C LEU A 51 -7.40 -6.35 -33.08
N SER A 52 -8.20 -6.11 -32.05
CA SER A 52 -9.66 -6.01 -32.16
C SER A 52 -10.14 -4.68 -32.76
N GLY A 53 -9.22 -3.76 -33.06
CA GLY A 53 -9.51 -2.43 -33.60
C GLY A 53 -9.77 -1.38 -32.53
N GLY A 54 -9.41 -1.65 -31.27
CA GLY A 54 -9.50 -0.73 -30.15
C GLY A 54 -8.39 0.34 -30.14
N ASP A 55 -8.58 1.36 -29.32
CA ASP A 55 -7.60 2.43 -29.10
C ASP A 55 -6.57 2.03 -28.04
N LEU A 56 -5.34 2.54 -28.18
CA LEU A 56 -4.26 2.35 -27.21
C LEU A 56 -4.62 2.95 -25.85
N GLU A 57 -5.30 4.09 -25.83
CA GLU A 57 -5.74 4.72 -24.57
C GLU A 57 -6.71 3.81 -23.79
N ASP A 58 -7.64 3.17 -24.51
CA ASP A 58 -8.59 2.23 -23.92
C ASP A 58 -7.88 0.97 -23.39
N ALA A 59 -6.91 0.44 -24.14
CA ALA A 59 -6.09 -0.69 -23.72
C ALA A 59 -5.35 -0.38 -22.41
N MET A 60 -4.72 0.80 -22.31
CA MET A 60 -4.04 1.24 -21.09
C MET A 60 -5.01 1.47 -19.93
N ALA A 61 -6.16 2.11 -20.18
CA ALA A 61 -7.18 2.36 -19.17
C ALA A 61 -7.73 1.05 -18.59
N ARG A 62 -7.93 0.04 -19.44
CA ARG A 62 -8.36 -1.30 -19.04
C ARG A 62 -7.28 -2.02 -18.23
N LEU A 63 -6.04 -2.01 -18.69
CA LEU A 63 -4.88 -2.56 -17.97
C LEU A 63 -4.70 -1.92 -16.60
N SER A 64 -4.79 -0.60 -16.49
CA SER A 64 -4.70 0.08 -15.20
C SER A 64 -5.84 -0.31 -14.26
N ARG A 65 -7.06 -0.46 -14.79
CA ARG A 65 -8.25 -0.77 -13.99
C ARG A 65 -8.22 -2.20 -13.45
N TRP A 66 -7.86 -3.17 -14.30
CA TRP A 66 -8.00 -4.60 -14.01
C TRP A 66 -6.66 -5.32 -13.76
N GLY A 67 -5.56 -4.73 -14.17
CA GLY A 67 -4.25 -5.35 -14.12
C GLY A 67 -4.08 -6.49 -15.13
N ILE A 68 -3.05 -7.31 -14.89
CA ILE A 68 -2.79 -8.56 -15.59
C ILE A 68 -2.88 -9.70 -14.56
N PRO A 69 -3.86 -10.62 -14.66
CA PRO A 69 -4.03 -11.68 -13.68
C PRO A 69 -2.74 -12.47 -13.42
N GLY A 70 -2.35 -12.59 -12.14
CA GLY A 70 -1.14 -13.31 -11.74
C GLY A 70 0.19 -12.61 -12.02
N ARG A 71 0.17 -11.39 -12.58
CA ARG A 71 1.36 -10.59 -12.89
C ARG A 71 1.30 -9.19 -12.28
N MET A 72 0.21 -8.49 -12.51
CA MET A 72 0.00 -7.11 -12.05
C MET A 72 -1.40 -6.97 -11.48
N GLU A 73 -1.49 -6.52 -10.23
CA GLU A 73 -2.78 -6.15 -9.64
C GLU A 73 -3.33 -4.88 -10.30
N GLY A 74 -4.64 -4.84 -10.52
CA GLY A 74 -5.31 -3.63 -10.99
C GLY A 74 -5.40 -2.56 -9.90
N LEU A 75 -5.59 -1.31 -10.30
CA LEU A 75 -5.83 -0.20 -9.36
C LEU A 75 -7.01 -0.49 -8.42
N LYS A 76 -8.04 -1.19 -8.93
CA LYS A 76 -9.19 -1.60 -8.13
C LYS A 76 -8.77 -2.52 -6.97
N ASP A 77 -7.90 -3.49 -7.23
CA ASP A 77 -7.44 -4.45 -6.24
C ASP A 77 -6.52 -3.79 -5.22
N LEU A 78 -5.66 -2.88 -5.68
CA LEU A 78 -4.80 -2.08 -4.81
C LEU A 78 -5.63 -1.23 -3.83
N LEU A 79 -6.67 -0.56 -4.32
CA LEU A 79 -7.58 0.23 -3.49
C LEU A 79 -8.32 -0.65 -2.47
N GLU A 80 -8.74 -1.84 -2.88
CA GLU A 80 -9.44 -2.77 -2.00
C GLU A 80 -8.52 -3.32 -0.90
N ARG A 81 -7.28 -3.63 -1.25
CA ARG A 81 -6.24 -3.99 -0.28
C ARG A 81 -5.99 -2.87 0.72
N LEU A 82 -5.94 -1.62 0.25
CA LEU A 82 -5.75 -0.46 1.13
C LEU A 82 -6.94 -0.26 2.08
N ARG A 83 -8.17 -0.40 1.59
CA ARG A 83 -9.40 -0.35 2.42
C ARG A 83 -9.39 -1.44 3.49
N THR A 84 -9.06 -2.66 3.10
CA THR A 84 -8.95 -3.81 4.01
C THR A 84 -7.88 -3.55 5.09
N ALA A 85 -6.71 -3.04 4.69
CA ALA A 85 -5.65 -2.69 5.63
C ALA A 85 -6.07 -1.59 6.61
N LYS A 86 -6.81 -0.58 6.14
CA LYS A 86 -7.39 0.48 6.98
C LYS A 86 -8.37 -0.10 8.00
N GLN A 87 -9.30 -0.97 7.58
CA GLN A 87 -10.29 -1.57 8.46
C GLN A 87 -9.64 -2.47 9.52
N ARG A 88 -8.64 -3.27 9.15
CA ARG A 88 -7.87 -4.10 10.10
C ARG A 88 -7.16 -3.26 11.15
N ARG A 89 -6.63 -2.08 10.79
CA ARG A 89 -6.02 -1.14 11.75
C ARG A 89 -7.08 -0.59 12.72
N ALA A 90 -8.23 -0.15 12.21
CA ALA A 90 -9.32 0.36 13.04
C ALA A 90 -9.81 -0.66 14.08
N GLN A 91 -10.06 -1.91 13.66
CA GLN A 91 -10.48 -2.98 14.58
C GLN A 91 -9.46 -3.24 15.71
N ARG A 92 -8.15 -3.16 15.44
CA ARG A 92 -7.14 -3.36 16.48
C ARG A 92 -7.18 -2.26 17.56
N HIS A 93 -7.51 -1.03 17.21
CA HIS A 93 -7.61 0.06 18.18
C HIS A 93 -8.88 -0.04 19.03
N ASP A 94 -10.02 -0.45 18.45
CA ASP A 94 -11.26 -0.67 19.23
C ASP A 94 -11.17 -1.91 20.14
N LEU A 95 -10.53 -3.00 19.69
CA LEU A 95 -10.38 -4.23 20.49
C LEU A 95 -9.50 -4.04 21.72
N SER A 96 -8.43 -3.24 21.63
CA SER A 96 -7.60 -2.91 22.80
C SER A 96 -8.43 -2.24 23.90
N LYS A 97 -9.35 -1.34 23.51
CA LYS A 97 -10.23 -0.62 24.43
C LYS A 97 -11.26 -1.54 25.09
N THR A 98 -11.84 -2.49 24.34
CA THR A 98 -12.74 -3.52 24.93
C THR A 98 -12.02 -4.50 25.84
N PHE A 99 -10.73 -4.77 25.59
CA PHE A 99 -9.90 -5.61 26.48
C PHE A 99 -9.58 -4.91 27.79
N ASP A 100 -9.31 -3.60 27.74
CA ASP A 100 -9.13 -2.78 28.94
C ASP A 100 -10.42 -2.72 29.77
N GLU A 101 -11.59 -2.53 29.14
CA GLU A 101 -12.89 -2.57 29.83
C GLU A 101 -13.21 -3.94 30.45
N LEU A 102 -12.84 -5.04 29.78
CA LEU A 102 -13.05 -6.39 30.31
C LEU A 102 -12.13 -6.66 31.52
N LYS A 103 -10.90 -6.11 31.48
CA LYS A 103 -9.93 -6.23 32.57
C LYS A 103 -10.37 -5.41 33.80
N GLU A 104 -10.89 -4.21 33.58
CA GLU A 104 -11.45 -3.35 34.63
C GLU A 104 -12.65 -4.02 35.31
N LYS A 105 -13.57 -4.62 34.52
CA LYS A 105 -14.69 -5.42 35.06
C LYS A 105 -14.25 -6.68 35.80
N LEU A 106 -13.10 -7.27 35.44
CA LEU A 106 -12.56 -8.41 36.17
C LEU A 106 -11.93 -8.00 37.52
N GLU A 107 -11.35 -6.80 37.61
CA GLU A 107 -10.79 -6.27 38.86
C GLU A 107 -11.87 -5.76 39.82
N GLU A 108 -13.01 -5.28 39.30
CA GLU A 108 -14.17 -4.83 40.10
C GLU A 108 -14.88 -5.97 40.84
N VAL A 109 -14.69 -7.23 40.40
CA VAL A 109 -15.31 -8.42 41.01
C VAL A 109 -14.42 -9.06 42.10
N LYS A 110 -13.32 -8.41 42.49
CA LYS A 110 -12.40 -8.92 43.52
C LYS A 110 -12.70 -8.44 44.94
#